data_AF-A0A377BVY1-F1
#
_entry.id   AF-A0A377BVY1-F1
#
_cell.length_a   1.000
_cell.length_b   1.000
_cell.length_c   1.000
_cell.angle_alpha   90.00
_cell.angle_beta   90.00
_cell.angle_gamma   90.00
#
_symmetry.space_group_name_H-M   'P 1'
#
loop_
_entity.id
_entity.type
_entity.pdbx_description
1 polymer ?
#
loop_
_entity_poly.entity_id
_entity_poly.type
_entity_poly.pdbx_seq_one_letter_code
_entity_poly.pdbx_strand_id
1 'polypeptide(L)' 'MTDKTSLSYKDAGVDIDAGNALVGRIKGVVKKTRRPEVMGGLGGFGALCALPQKYREPVLVFRH' A
#
# COMPACT_ATOMS: atom_id res chain seq x y z
N MET A 1 7.78 -18.19 -35.48
CA MET A 1 8.40 -17.31 -34.47
C MET A 1 7.26 -16.65 -33.73
N THR A 2 6.90 -17.14 -32.56
CA THR A 2 5.76 -16.64 -31.79
C THR A 2 6.34 -15.80 -30.66
N ASP A 3 6.51 -14.51 -30.91
CA ASP A 3 6.91 -13.54 -29.89
C ASP A 3 5.86 -13.52 -28.78
N LYS A 4 6.24 -14.03 -27.61
CA LYS A 4 5.48 -13.83 -26.38
C LYS A 4 5.55 -12.34 -26.08
N THR A 5 4.49 -11.60 -26.38
CA THR A 5 4.23 -10.29 -25.77
C THR A 5 4.00 -10.52 -24.29
N SER A 6 5.08 -10.74 -23.54
CA SER A 6 5.07 -10.72 -22.10
C SER A 6 4.77 -9.27 -21.71
N LEU A 7 3.51 -8.95 -21.45
CA LEU A 7 3.14 -7.74 -20.72
C LEU A 7 3.98 -7.74 -19.45
N SER A 8 5.07 -6.98 -19.44
CA SER A 8 5.92 -6.87 -18.29
C SER A 8 5.13 -6.12 -17.22
N TYR A 9 5.32 -6.47 -15.96
CA TYR A 9 4.74 -5.73 -14.84
C TYR A 9 5.11 -4.22 -14.89
N LYS A 10 6.24 -3.90 -15.57
CA LYS A 10 6.64 -2.53 -15.93
C LYS A 10 5.73 -1.85 -16.96
N ASP A 11 5.20 -2.58 -17.93
CA ASP A 11 4.29 -2.02 -18.95
C ASP A 11 2.94 -1.64 -18.34
N ALA A 12 2.58 -2.24 -17.20
CA ALA A 12 1.45 -1.84 -16.37
C ALA A 12 1.74 -0.59 -15.49
N GLY A 13 2.89 0.06 -15.67
CA GLY A 13 3.31 1.24 -14.91
C GLY A 13 3.89 0.93 -13.53
N VAL A 14 4.18 -0.35 -13.23
CA VAL A 14 4.68 -0.76 -11.91
C VAL A 14 6.18 -1.04 -11.97
N ASP A 15 6.95 -0.09 -11.45
CA ASP A 15 8.38 -0.27 -11.19
C ASP A 15 8.61 -0.64 -9.71
N ILE A 16 8.88 -1.92 -9.47
CA ILE A 16 9.07 -2.50 -8.13
C ILE A 16 10.32 -1.91 -7.46
N ASP A 17 11.38 -1.65 -8.21
CA ASP A 17 12.64 -1.12 -7.69
C ASP A 17 12.48 0.34 -7.26
N ALA A 18 11.84 1.14 -8.11
CA ALA A 18 11.47 2.52 -7.77
C ALA A 18 10.50 2.57 -6.57
N GLY A 19 9.55 1.63 -6.49
CA GLY A 19 8.64 1.46 -5.37
C GLY A 19 9.37 1.17 -4.05
N ASN A 20 10.31 0.23 -4.06
CA ASN A 20 11.10 -0.13 -2.88
C ASN A 20 12.03 1.02 -2.43
N ALA A 21 12.65 1.75 -3.37
CA ALA A 21 13.45 2.92 -3.08
C ALA A 21 12.61 4.04 -2.45
N LEU A 22 11.39 4.26 -2.96
CA LEU A 22 10.44 5.21 -2.41
C LEU A 22 10.02 4.81 -0.99
N VAL A 23 9.63 3.54 -0.79
CA VAL A 23 9.25 2.97 0.52
C VAL A 23 10.36 3.22 1.55
N GLY A 24 11.63 3.00 1.19
CA GLY A 24 12.78 3.28 2.05
C GLY A 24 12.87 4.75 2.48
N ARG A 25 12.70 5.68 1.53
CA ARG A 25 12.76 7.13 1.79
C ARG A 25 11.58 7.63 2.64
N ILE A 26 10.38 7.12 2.40
CA ILE A 26 9.17 7.59 3.09
C ILE A 26 8.98 6.91 4.45
N LYS A 27 9.62 5.77 4.72
CA LYS A 27 9.46 4.99 5.96
C LYS A 27 9.54 5.83 7.23
N GLY A 28 10.47 6.79 7.28
CA GLY A 28 10.63 7.70 8.42
C GLY A 28 9.45 8.66 8.62
N VAL A 29 8.87 9.20 7.55
CA VAL A 29 7.72 10.11 7.64
C VAL A 29 6.42 9.34 7.91
N VAL A 30 6.22 8.17 7.29
CA VAL A 30 4.99 7.37 7.52
C VAL A 30 4.96 6.75 8.92
N LYS A 31 6.13 6.47 9.53
CA LYS A 31 6.19 5.99 10.92
C LYS A 31 5.64 7.04 11.91
N LYS A 32 5.76 8.33 11.61
CA LYS A 32 5.23 9.42 12.46
C LYS A 32 3.70 9.51 12.43
N THR A 33 3.06 9.04 11.36
CA THR A 33 1.59 9.03 11.22
C THR A 33 0.96 7.69 11.61
N ARG A 34 1.76 6.75 12.14
CA ARG A 34 1.29 5.44 12.56
C ARG A 34 0.33 5.59 13.74
N ARG A 35 -0.87 5.04 13.59
CA ARG A 35 -1.85 4.94 14.66
C ARG A 35 -1.92 3.52 15.23
N PRO A 36 -2.44 3.33 16.47
CA PRO A 36 -2.60 2.01 17.07
C PRO A 36 -3.45 1.05 16.24
N GLU A 37 -4.37 1.59 15.44
CA GLU A 37 -5.26 0.79 14.60
C GLU A 37 -4.55 0.16 13.40
N VAL A 38 -3.35 0.62 13.01
CA VAL A 38 -2.62 0.10 11.86
C VAL A 38 -2.02 -1.27 12.16
N MET A 39 -2.57 -2.31 11.52
CA MET A 39 -2.15 -3.71 11.64
C MET A 39 -1.13 -4.06 10.57
N GLY A 40 0.13 -3.62 10.76
CA GLY A 40 1.23 -3.97 9.84
C GLY A 40 2.24 -2.85 9.65
N GLY A 41 3.08 -2.97 8.63
CA GLY A 41 4.09 -1.99 8.25
C GLY A 41 3.96 -1.59 6.77
N LEU A 42 4.74 -0.59 6.37
CA LEU A 42 4.84 -0.16 4.98
C LEU A 42 5.72 -1.15 4.22
N GLY A 43 5.12 -2.01 3.40
CA GLY A 43 5.86 -2.96 2.55
C GLY A 43 5.05 -4.22 2.25
N GLY A 44 4.51 -4.30 1.04
CA GLY A 44 3.74 -5.45 0.55
C GLY A 44 2.33 -5.06 0.12
N PHE A 45 2.21 -4.23 -0.92
CA PHE A 45 0.97 -4.01 -1.70
C PHE A 45 -0.31 -3.57 -0.97
N GLY A 46 -0.30 -3.38 0.34
CA GLY A 46 -1.45 -2.94 1.12
C GLY A 46 -1.10 -2.66 2.58
N ALA A 47 -1.95 -1.88 3.25
CA ALA A 47 -1.91 -1.68 4.68
C ALA A 47 -3.25 -2.07 5.27
N LEU A 48 -3.24 -2.71 6.44
CA LEU A 48 -4.45 -3.09 7.16
C LEU A 48 -4.65 -2.13 8.33
N CYS A 49 -5.91 -1.75 8.57
CA CYS A 49 -6.28 -0.90 9.70
C CYS A 49 -7.51 -1.51 10.38
N ALA A 50 -7.41 -1.75 11.68
CA ALA A 50 -8.52 -2.20 12.51
C ALA A 50 -9.56 -1.08 12.65
N LEU A 51 -10.84 -1.47 12.68
CA LEU A 51 -11.89 -0.52 13.03
C LEU A 51 -11.88 -0.25 14.54
N PRO A 52 -12.03 1.01 14.98
CA PRO A 52 -12.10 1.33 16.40
C PRO A 52 -13.30 0.64 17.07
N GLN A 53 -13.07 -0.03 18.21
CA GLN A 53 -14.11 -0.77 18.94
C GLN A 53 -15.22 0.12 19.53
N LYS A 54 -15.07 1.45 19.51
CA LYS A 54 -16.07 2.39 20.02
C LYS A 54 -17.33 2.50 19.13
N TYR A 55 -17.29 2.00 17.90
CA TYR A 55 -18.41 2.04 16.97
C TYR A 55 -19.07 0.67 16.88
N ARG A 56 -20.40 0.64 17.08
CA ARG A 56 -21.19 -0.59 16.99
C ARG A 56 -21.49 -0.98 15.54
N GLU A 57 -21.81 0.01 14.69
CA GLU A 57 -22.16 -0.16 13.28
C GLU A 57 -21.47 0.95 12.45
N PRO A 58 -20.17 0.82 12.16
CA PRO A 58 -19.42 1.85 11.45
C PRO A 58 -19.75 1.90 9.94
N VAL A 59 -19.94 3.10 9.41
CA VAL A 59 -20.07 3.36 7.97
C VAL A 59 -18.77 3.97 7.45
N LEU A 60 -18.23 3.41 6.35
CA LEU A 60 -16.99 3.88 5.72
C LEU A 60 -17.29 4.87 4.60
N VAL A 61 -16.64 6.03 4.63
CA VAL A 61 -16.74 7.05 3.58
C VAL A 61 -15.44 7.05 2.79
N PHE A 62 -15.53 6.71 1.50
CA PHE A 62 -14.42 6.76 0.55
C PHE A 62 -14.66 7.87 -0.47
N ARG A 63 -13.58 8.55 -0.88
CA ARG A 63 -13.59 9.46 -2.03
C ARG A 63 -12.90 8.75 -3.20
N HIS A 64 -13.44 8.94 -4.40
CA HIS A 64 -12.76 8.57 -5.65
C HIS A 64 -11.45 9.35 -5.81
#